data_AF-A0A956LAG2-F1
#
_entry.id   AF-A0A956LAG2-F1
#
_cell.length_a   1.000
_cell.length_b   1.000
_cell.length_c   1.000
_cell.angle_alpha   90.00
_cell.angle_beta   90.00
_cell.angle_gamma   90.00
#
_symmetry.space_group_name_H-M   'P 1'
#
loop_
_entity.id
_entity.type
_entity.pdbx_description
1 polymer ?
#
loop_
_entity_poly.entity_id
_entity_poly.type
_entity_poly.pdbx_seq_one_letter_code
_entity_poly.pdbx_strand_id
1 'polypeptide(L)' 'MADDSFLDWPFFEDRHRHLAREVRAWAAGKFAEDGFLHHGDIDDECRDILTGLGQTGIAAHAVPSAYGGVSETLDV' A
#
# COMPACT_ATOMS: atom_id res chain seq x y z
N MET A 1 0.10 16.35 7.66
CA MET A 1 -0.10 15.62 6.40
C MET A 1 0.98 16.05 5.43
N ALA A 2 1.64 15.11 4.75
CA ALA A 2 2.61 15.42 3.71
C ALA A 2 1.89 16.12 2.52
N ASP A 3 2.64 16.93 1.76
CA ASP A 3 2.14 17.51 0.52
C ASP A 3 1.86 16.41 -0.51
N ASP A 4 0.68 16.46 -1.14
CA ASP A 4 0.20 15.49 -2.12
C ASP A 4 0.04 16.09 -3.53
N SER A 5 0.42 17.37 -3.72
CA SER A 5 0.29 18.09 -4.99
C SER A 5 1.00 17.39 -6.16
N PHE A 6 2.02 16.58 -5.89
CA PHE A 6 2.73 15.78 -6.88
C PHE A 6 1.85 14.72 -7.55
N LEU A 7 0.75 14.28 -6.92
CA LEU A 7 -0.20 13.33 -7.52
C LEU A 7 -1.03 13.96 -8.65
N ASP A 8 -1.02 15.28 -8.81
CA ASP A 8 -1.69 15.99 -9.91
C ASP A 8 -0.81 16.15 -11.14
N TRP A 9 0.43 15.67 -11.10
CA TRP A 9 1.32 15.66 -12.26
C TRP A 9 0.76 14.78 -13.39
N PRO A 10 1.07 15.11 -14.67
CA PRO A 10 0.53 14.42 -15.83
C PRO A 10 1.01 12.97 -16.00
N PHE A 11 1.79 12.45 -15.05
CA PHE A 11 2.19 11.04 -14.98
C PHE A 11 1.16 10.18 -14.27
N PHE A 12 0.31 10.77 -13.43
CA PHE A 12 -0.61 10.02 -12.58
C PHE A 12 -2.05 10.10 -13.09
N GLU A 13 -2.68 8.93 -13.17
CA GLU A 13 -4.10 8.78 -13.48
C GLU A 13 -4.93 8.66 -12.19
N ASP A 14 -6.25 8.72 -12.31
CA ASP A 14 -7.14 8.67 -11.15
C ASP A 14 -6.99 7.37 -10.34
N ARG A 15 -6.65 6.26 -11.00
CA ARG A 15 -6.33 4.99 -10.31
C ARG A 15 -5.14 5.14 -9.36
N HIS A 16 -4.13 5.94 -9.71
CA HIS A 16 -2.95 6.17 -8.87
C HIS A 16 -3.31 7.04 -7.67
N ARG A 17 -4.14 8.07 -7.88
CA ARG A 17 -4.65 8.91 -6.79
C ARG A 17 -5.51 8.13 -5.81
N HIS A 18 -6.29 7.19 -6.32
CA HIS A 18 -7.10 6.30 -5.50
C HIS A 18 -6.22 5.38 -4.65
N LEU A 19 -5.28 4.67 -5.30
CA LEU A 19 -4.32 3.79 -4.61
C LEU A 19 -3.54 4.54 -3.52
N ALA A 20 -3.06 5.75 -3.81
CA ALA A 20 -2.34 6.57 -2.83
C ALA A 20 -3.19 6.86 -1.58
N ARG A 21 -4.50 7.14 -1.73
CA ARG A 21 -5.41 7.36 -0.60
C ARG A 21 -5.63 6.08 0.19
N GLU A 22 -5.84 4.95 -0.48
CA GLU A 22 -6.05 3.66 0.18
C GLU A 22 -4.83 3.23 1.00
N VAL A 23 -3.63 3.31 0.42
CA VAL A 23 -2.37 2.97 1.10
C VAL A 23 -2.14 3.86 2.30
N ARG A 24 -2.37 5.17 2.17
CA ARG A 24 -2.23 6.12 3.29
C ARG A 24 -3.22 5.86 4.41
N ALA A 25 -4.49 5.62 4.07
CA ALA A 25 -5.52 5.32 5.05
C ALA A 25 -5.21 4.01 5.80
N TRP A 26 -4.78 2.98 5.08
CA TRP A 26 -4.39 1.70 5.69
C TRP A 26 -3.16 1.87 6.60
N ALA A 27 -2.11 2.53 6.13
CA ALA A 27 -0.90 2.74 6.92
C ALA A 27 -1.16 3.57 8.18
N ALA A 28 -1.97 4.64 8.07
CA ALA A 28 -2.36 5.45 9.23
C ALA A 28 -3.15 4.64 10.26
N GLY A 29 -4.04 3.74 9.81
CA GLY A 29 -4.78 2.84 10.69
C GLY A 29 -3.92 1.74 11.30
N LYS A 30 -2.92 1.23 10.58
CA LYS A 30 -2.06 0.12 11.02
C LYS A 30 -0.98 0.57 12.00
N PHE A 31 -0.32 1.69 11.73
CA PHE A 31 0.88 2.13 12.45
C PHE A 31 0.64 3.29 13.43
N ALA A 32 -0.50 4.00 13.31
CA ALA A 32 -0.90 5.10 14.21
C ALA A 32 0.26 6.04 14.61
N GLU A 33 0.28 6.55 15.85
CA GLU A 33 1.38 7.39 16.38
C GLU A 33 2.58 6.57 16.85
N ASP A 34 2.37 5.29 17.12
CA ASP A 34 3.36 4.41 17.72
C ASP A 34 4.42 3.91 16.71
N GLY A 35 4.12 4.00 15.40
CA GLY A 35 5.01 3.59 14.32
C GLY A 35 5.31 2.10 14.32
N PHE A 36 6.51 1.73 13.88
CA PHE A 36 7.03 0.37 14.05
C PHE A 36 7.60 0.24 15.46
N LEU A 37 6.79 -0.28 16.40
CA LEU A 37 7.18 -0.49 17.80
C LEU A 37 8.14 -1.68 17.92
N HIS A 38 9.36 -1.59 17.41
CA HIS A 38 10.28 -2.72 17.47
C HIS A 38 11.31 -2.61 18.58
N HIS A 39 11.04 -3.39 19.64
CA HIS A 39 12.04 -4.08 20.46
C HIS A 39 11.76 -5.61 20.51
N GLY A 40 10.95 -6.15 19.59
CA GLY A 40 10.40 -7.52 19.61
C GLY A 40 10.73 -8.37 18.38
N ASP A 41 9.87 -9.34 18.04
CA ASP A 41 10.03 -10.27 16.91
C ASP A 41 9.62 -9.62 15.58
N ILE A 42 10.59 -9.42 14.70
CA ILE A 42 10.44 -8.78 13.40
C ILE A 42 9.68 -9.67 12.40
N ASP A 43 9.81 -10.99 12.51
CA ASP A 43 9.20 -11.92 11.55
C ASP A 43 7.68 -11.91 11.68
N ASP A 44 7.17 -11.91 12.91
CA ASP A 44 5.74 -11.90 13.18
C ASP A 44 5.10 -10.56 12.77
N GLU A 45 5.78 -9.43 13.01
CA GLU A 45 5.30 -8.12 12.56
C GLU A 45 5.26 -8.03 11.04
N CYS A 46 6.29 -8.55 10.35
CA CYS A 46 6.29 -8.59 8.89
C CYS A 46 5.13 -9.46 8.35
N ARG A 47 4.83 -10.61 8.97
CA ARG A 47 3.69 -11.44 8.56
C ARG A 47 2.36 -10.74 8.77
N ASP A 48 2.20 -10.04 9.89
CA ASP A 48 0.99 -9.29 10.20
C ASP A 48 0.77 -8.12 9.21
N ILE A 49 1.82 -7.37 8.89
CA ILE A 49 1.81 -6.33 7.86
C ILE A 49 1.41 -6.90 6.50
N LEU A 50 2.07 -7.97 6.05
CA LEU A 50 1.79 -8.60 4.76
C LEU A 50 0.37 -9.16 4.69
N THR A 51 -0.12 -9.75 5.78
CA THR A 51 -1.50 -10.24 5.87
C THR A 51 -2.50 -9.10 5.74
N GLY A 52 -2.26 -7.97 6.44
CA GLY A 52 -3.10 -6.79 6.35
C GLY A 52 -3.12 -6.17 4.95
N LEU A 53 -1.96 -6.08 4.28
CA LEU A 53 -1.86 -5.60 2.89
C LEU A 53 -2.58 -6.53 1.90
N GLY A 54 -2.53 -7.84 2.13
CA GLY A 54 -3.25 -8.81 1.32
C GLY A 54 -4.77 -8.68 1.47
N GLN A 55 -5.26 -8.48 2.70
CA GLN A 55 -6.69 -8.34 2.98
C GLN A 55 -7.33 -7.09 2.37
N THR A 56 -6.57 -6.00 2.24
CA THR A 56 -7.05 -4.77 1.59
C THR A 56 -6.92 -4.79 0.07
N GLY A 57 -6.27 -5.80 -0.50
CA GLY A 57 -6.00 -5.86 -1.94
C GLY A 57 -4.85 -4.96 -2.41
N ILE A 58 -4.22 -4.20 -1.51
CA ILE A 58 -3.07 -3.32 -1.86
C ILE A 58 -1.94 -4.14 -2.50
N ALA A 59 -1.65 -5.33 -1.96
CA ALA A 59 -0.61 -6.20 -2.49
C ALA A 59 -0.86 -6.67 -3.94
N ALA A 60 -2.11 -6.63 -4.41
CA ALA A 60 -2.47 -7.05 -5.77
C ALA A 60 -1.95 -6.11 -6.86
N HIS A 61 -1.57 -4.88 -6.51
CA HIS A 61 -0.91 -3.93 -7.44
C HIS A 61 0.52 -4.32 -7.82
N ALA A 62 1.15 -5.23 -7.07
CA ALA A 62 2.50 -5.73 -7.32
C ALA A 62 2.53 -7.07 -8.08
N VAL A 63 1.37 -7.55 -8.56
CA VAL A 63 1.22 -8.87 -9.18
C VAL A 63 0.49 -8.71 -10.52
N PRO A 64 0.90 -9.42 -11.59
CA PRO A 64 0.09 -9.50 -12.81
C PRO A 64 -1.24 -10.23 -12.59
N SER A 65 -2.27 -9.86 -13.34
CA SER A 65 -3.63 -10.40 -13.19
C SER A 65 -3.72 -11.91 -13.41
N ALA A 66 -2.82 -12.48 -14.23
CA ALA A 66 -2.67 -13.93 -14.41
C ALA A 66 -2.42 -14.70 -13.09
N TYR A 67 -1.94 -14.01 -12.05
CA TYR A 67 -1.63 -14.57 -10.74
C TYR A 67 -2.44 -13.94 -9.59
N GLY A 68 -3.55 -13.27 -9.91
CA GLY A 68 -4.45 -12.66 -8.92
C GLY A 68 -4.21 -11.19 -8.62
N GLY A 69 -3.41 -10.50 -9.44
CA GLY A 69 -3.24 -9.05 -9.36
C GLY A 69 -4.29 -8.24 -10.13
N VAL A 70 -4.16 -6.91 -10.11
CA VAL A 70 -5.18 -5.99 -10.65
C VAL A 70 -4.95 -5.54 -12.09
N SER A 71 -3.73 -5.69 -12.62
CA SER A 71 -3.34 -5.23 -13.97
C SER A 71 -2.71 -6.35 -14.78
N GLU A 72 -2.84 -6.33 -16.11
CA GLU A 72 -2.27 -7.36 -17.00
C GLU A 72 -0.74 -7.44 -16.89
N THR A 73 -0.09 -6.27 -16.87
CA THR A 73 1.34 -6.10 -16.57
C THR A 73 1.50 -5.13 -15.41
N LEU A 74 2.69 -5.11 -14.79
CA LEU A 74 3.00 -4.10 -13.79
C LEU A 74 3.00 -2.70 -14.43
N ASP A 75 2.40 -1.75 -13.73
CA ASP A 75 2.40 -0.34 -14.09
C ASP A 75 3.75 0.25 -13.65
N VAL A 76 4.66 0.49 -14.63
CA VAL A 76 6.05 0.93 -14.43
C VAL A 76 6.36 2.24 -15.13
#